data_AF-A0A1F5BVJ8-F1
#
_entry.id   AF-A0A1F5BVJ8-F1
#
_cell.length_a   1.000
_cell.length_b   1.000
_cell.length_c   1.000
_cell.angle_alpha   90.00
_cell.angle_beta   90.00
_cell.angle_gamma   90.00
#
_symmetry.space_group_name_H-M   'P 1'
#
loop_
_entity.id
_entity.type
_entity.pdbx_description
1 polymer ?
#
loop_
_entity_poly.entity_id
_entity_poly.type
_entity_poly.pdbx_seq_one_letter_code
_entity_poly.pdbx_strand_id
1 'polypeptide(L)'
;MSYKALFLGNVLIALAFFGVATASAQALTVSGVGVTNIAQTSADINWTTGTSSDSRVFYGTSTAYGLSSVLQTATTTAHAVSLAGLTASTTYHFMAQSKDDQGNIATSSDYAFTTLAADTAAPAISGIIVSGITQTAANINWTTNEPADTQVEYGTSISYGLSSALQSATTTAHAVALGSLTASTTYHFIAKSRDAAGNLATSSDATFTTLASVVIPPPATTTADVLVGVKVEPKTINGKSKGKWIEVRVTFPEGYDARDADMTSIKLNGTLSPERVKVKAKKNNGHDDDDEDEQDRESRLHLKFSRSAVIALLSGGTTATSTTATSTDPSFVQKQIVISGTVGTKTFGGSTTVRFRSATDLPEGTVFRSADGSEVYIIVNGKKRHIPSLKAFEALGLTWSRVLVVSQAVADAAEGDVLIKSVNSPAVYLISGGKKRHVKDPSEFEGQGLDWSDITAVSGSELAFYPTVSAVTLLRVSGDAKVYFISSGQRHWVPSEAAFNKRGFKWDDIVIVDESERDKYKEGARAD
;
A
#
# COMPACT_ATOMS: atom_id res chain seq x y z
N MET A 1 -91.45 44.96 69.68
CA MET A 1 -91.67 46.07 70.63
C MET A 1 -90.32 46.68 70.95
N SER A 2 -90.21 47.99 70.77
CA SER A 2 -89.00 48.81 70.96
C SER A 2 -88.79 49.16 72.43
N TYR A 3 -87.57 49.05 72.96
CA TYR A 3 -87.04 49.90 74.04
C TYR A 3 -85.53 50.08 73.81
N LYS A 4 -85.10 51.26 73.36
CA LYS A 4 -84.58 52.42 74.13
C LYS A 4 -83.35 52.09 74.98
N ALA A 5 -82.25 52.74 74.60
CA ALA A 5 -80.91 52.64 75.17
C ALA A 5 -80.75 53.35 76.53
N LEU A 6 -79.82 52.85 77.34
CA LEU A 6 -79.10 53.60 78.37
C LEU A 6 -77.61 53.22 78.31
N PHE A 7 -76.75 54.23 78.29
CA PHE A 7 -75.30 54.15 78.33
C PHE A 7 -74.81 54.02 79.78
N LEU A 8 -73.80 53.19 80.03
CA LEU A 8 -72.53 53.44 80.77
C LEU A 8 -71.89 52.08 81.15
N GLY A 9 -70.60 51.88 80.84
CA GLY A 9 -69.77 50.86 81.50
C GLY A 9 -68.87 50.00 80.61
N ASN A 10 -67.84 50.61 80.04
CA ASN A 10 -66.57 50.05 79.54
C ASN A 10 -66.34 48.52 79.60
N VAL A 11 -66.44 47.86 78.44
CA VAL A 11 -65.49 46.81 78.02
C VAL A 11 -65.12 47.07 76.56
N LEU A 12 -63.82 47.21 76.33
CA LEU A 12 -63.16 47.44 75.05
C LEU A 12 -63.43 46.26 74.10
N ILE A 13 -64.17 46.48 73.01
CA ILE A 13 -64.10 45.60 71.84
C ILE A 13 -63.06 46.22 70.91
N ALA A 14 -61.91 45.55 70.79
CA ALA A 14 -60.91 45.89 69.79
C ALA A 14 -61.49 45.64 68.39
N LEU A 15 -61.95 46.70 67.73
CA LEU A 15 -62.11 46.72 66.28
C LEU A 15 -60.71 46.74 65.67
N ALA A 16 -60.16 45.56 65.39
CA ALA A 16 -59.04 45.45 64.48
C ALA A 16 -59.53 45.89 63.09
N PHE A 17 -59.19 47.13 62.72
CA PHE A 17 -59.18 47.55 61.32
C PHE A 17 -58.25 46.59 60.58
N PHE A 18 -58.81 45.66 59.79
CA PHE A 18 -58.07 45.12 58.67
C PHE A 18 -57.93 46.25 57.66
N GLY A 19 -56.87 47.04 57.82
CA GLY A 19 -56.38 47.90 56.77
C GLY A 19 -56.15 47.01 55.57
N VAL A 20 -56.92 47.22 54.50
CA VAL A 20 -56.52 46.76 53.18
C VAL A 20 -55.27 47.57 52.87
N ALA A 21 -54.10 47.00 53.19
CA ALA A 21 -52.86 47.47 52.63
C ALA A 21 -53.01 47.25 51.12
N THR A 22 -53.36 48.31 50.41
CA THR A 22 -53.10 48.36 48.98
C THR A 22 -51.60 48.18 48.85
N ALA A 23 -51.15 46.96 48.52
CA ALA A 23 -49.78 46.73 48.14
C ALA A 23 -49.47 47.76 47.06
N SER A 24 -48.55 48.67 47.34
CA SER A 24 -48.01 49.56 46.32
C SER A 24 -47.51 48.65 45.20
N ALA A 25 -48.15 48.69 44.04
CA ALA A 25 -47.65 48.00 42.86
C ALA A 25 -46.26 48.56 42.59
N GLN A 26 -45.22 47.78 42.90
CA GLN A 26 -43.87 48.16 42.57
C GLN A 26 -43.79 48.18 41.04
N ALA A 27 -43.53 49.35 40.46
CA ALA A 27 -43.42 49.48 39.02
C ALA A 27 -42.32 48.54 38.50
N LEU A 28 -42.68 47.67 37.56
CA LEU A 28 -41.71 46.87 36.80
C LEU A 28 -40.78 47.83 36.05
N THR A 29 -39.47 47.62 36.20
CA THR A 29 -38.44 48.42 35.53
C THR A 29 -37.57 47.50 34.67
N VAL A 30 -37.16 48.00 33.51
CA VAL A 30 -36.17 47.35 32.63
C VAL A 30 -34.86 48.14 32.73
N SER A 31 -33.75 47.45 32.93
CA SER A 31 -32.41 48.03 33.09
C SER A 31 -31.34 47.11 32.50
N GLY A 32 -30.10 47.60 32.37
CA GLY A 32 -28.98 46.77 31.91
C GLY A 32 -29.11 46.23 30.48
N VAL A 33 -29.84 46.94 29.61
CA VAL A 33 -30.06 46.51 28.22
C VAL A 33 -28.75 46.53 27.45
N GLY A 34 -28.39 45.41 26.84
CA GLY A 34 -27.17 45.26 26.05
C GLY A 34 -27.28 44.17 24.99
N VAL A 35 -26.32 44.16 24.08
CA VAL A 35 -26.24 43.19 22.99
C VAL A 35 -24.93 42.41 23.09
N THR A 36 -25.01 41.08 23.00
CA THR A 36 -23.86 40.18 22.96
C THR A 36 -23.95 39.25 21.75
N ASN A 37 -22.89 38.49 21.47
CA ASN A 37 -22.87 37.46 20.41
C ASN A 37 -23.38 37.97 19.04
N ILE A 38 -23.02 39.22 18.69
CA ILE A 38 -23.36 39.79 17.40
C ILE A 38 -22.62 39.00 16.31
N ALA A 39 -23.39 38.33 15.47
CA ALA A 39 -22.92 37.57 14.31
C ALA A 39 -23.41 38.20 13.01
N GLN A 40 -23.17 37.53 11.89
CA GLN A 40 -23.62 37.99 10.57
C GLN A 40 -25.14 37.97 10.43
N THR A 41 -25.81 37.02 11.08
CA THR A 41 -27.26 36.79 10.94
C THR A 41 -28.00 36.63 12.27
N SER A 42 -27.32 36.91 13.39
CA SER A 42 -27.89 36.77 14.74
C SER A 42 -27.27 37.75 15.73
N ALA A 43 -27.97 37.98 16.85
CA ALA A 43 -27.45 38.68 18.02
C ALA A 43 -28.27 38.30 19.26
N ASP A 44 -27.68 38.37 20.45
CA ASP A 44 -28.36 38.13 21.71
C ASP A 44 -28.64 39.44 22.44
N ILE A 45 -29.90 39.66 22.79
CA ILE A 45 -30.36 40.83 23.54
C ILE A 45 -30.53 40.45 25.00
N ASN A 46 -29.85 41.18 25.89
CA ASN A 46 -29.87 40.90 27.32
C ASN A 46 -30.36 42.13 28.10
N TRP A 47 -31.11 41.90 29.16
CA TRP A 47 -31.53 42.94 30.11
C TRP A 47 -31.90 42.34 31.46
N THR A 48 -32.15 43.21 32.44
CA THR A 48 -32.60 42.82 33.77
C THR A 48 -33.86 43.56 34.19
N THR A 49 -34.70 42.92 34.99
CA THR A 49 -35.91 43.53 35.55
C THR A 49 -35.92 43.54 37.07
N GLY A 50 -36.66 44.51 37.64
CA GLY A 50 -36.82 44.63 39.09
C GLY A 50 -37.64 43.50 39.73
N THR A 51 -38.50 42.82 38.96
CA THR A 51 -39.29 41.65 39.39
C THR A 51 -39.28 40.57 38.31
N SER A 52 -39.57 39.32 38.70
CA SER A 52 -39.59 38.19 37.78
C SER A 52 -40.68 38.38 36.72
N SER A 53 -40.29 38.33 35.44
CA SER A 53 -41.18 38.69 34.33
C SER A 53 -40.86 37.91 33.05
N ASP A 54 -41.76 37.92 32.07
CA ASP A 54 -41.54 37.30 30.76
C ASP A 54 -40.53 38.10 29.89
N SER A 55 -40.12 37.51 28.75
CA SER A 55 -39.13 38.13 27.85
C SER A 55 -39.64 38.26 26.41
N ARG A 56 -39.59 39.47 25.85
CA ARG A 56 -39.83 39.70 24.42
C ARG A 56 -38.99 40.86 23.88
N VAL A 57 -38.55 40.74 22.63
CA VAL A 57 -37.85 41.81 21.91
C VAL A 57 -38.64 42.21 20.68
N PHE A 58 -38.84 43.52 20.49
CA PHE A 58 -39.29 44.10 19.23
C PHE A 58 -38.07 44.67 18.52
N TYR A 59 -37.89 44.37 17.24
CA TYR A 59 -36.69 44.76 16.50
C TYR A 59 -36.97 45.02 15.02
N GLY A 60 -36.09 45.76 14.34
CA GLY A 60 -36.18 46.06 12.91
C GLY A 60 -35.11 47.00 12.41
N THR A 61 -35.08 47.28 11.11
CA THR A 61 -34.10 48.20 10.50
C THR A 61 -34.42 49.68 10.71
N SER A 62 -35.44 49.98 11.50
CA SER A 62 -35.83 51.33 11.93
C SER A 62 -36.48 51.25 13.31
N THR A 63 -36.68 52.41 13.95
CA THR A 63 -37.36 52.53 15.24
C THR A 63 -38.85 52.14 15.21
N ALA A 64 -39.40 51.81 14.03
CA ALA A 64 -40.72 51.20 13.91
C ALA A 64 -40.70 49.69 14.24
N TYR A 65 -39.51 49.09 14.33
CA TYR A 65 -39.24 47.66 14.55
C TYR A 65 -39.89 46.74 13.50
N GLY A 66 -41.21 46.58 13.51
CA GLY A 66 -41.93 45.77 12.52
C GLY A 66 -41.73 44.26 12.65
N LEU A 67 -40.78 43.78 13.47
CA LEU A 67 -40.61 42.38 13.86
C LEU A 67 -40.65 42.23 15.39
N SER A 68 -40.93 41.01 15.84
CA SER A 68 -40.88 40.64 17.25
C SER A 68 -40.37 39.22 17.44
N SER A 69 -39.58 38.99 18.47
CA SER A 69 -39.20 37.64 18.90
C SER A 69 -40.44 36.86 19.36
N VAL A 70 -40.29 35.53 19.40
CA VAL A 70 -41.23 34.68 20.14
C VAL A 70 -41.26 35.13 21.61
N LEU A 71 -42.45 35.18 22.20
CA LEU A 71 -42.62 35.50 23.62
C LEU A 71 -42.11 34.31 24.46
N GLN A 72 -41.15 34.56 25.34
CA GLN A 72 -40.66 33.59 26.30
C GLN A 72 -41.41 33.78 27.62
N THR A 73 -42.36 32.88 27.92
CA THR A 73 -43.24 33.00 29.09
C THR A 73 -42.61 32.56 30.41
N ALA A 74 -41.43 31.94 30.37
CA ALA A 74 -40.69 31.59 31.59
C ALA A 74 -40.19 32.87 32.25
N THR A 75 -40.57 33.09 33.51
CA THR A 75 -40.26 34.34 34.19
C THR A 75 -38.85 34.32 34.78
N THR A 76 -38.11 35.41 34.62
CA THR A 76 -36.76 35.61 35.17
C THR A 76 -36.55 37.09 35.49
N THR A 77 -35.46 37.41 36.18
CA THR A 77 -34.97 38.79 36.38
C THR A 77 -33.74 39.10 35.54
N ALA A 78 -33.12 38.09 34.93
CA ALA A 78 -32.03 38.21 33.97
C ALA A 78 -32.47 37.54 32.66
N HIS A 79 -32.63 38.35 31.63
CA HIS A 79 -33.24 37.96 30.36
C HIS A 79 -32.18 37.87 29.27
N ALA A 80 -32.35 36.90 28.37
CA ALA A 80 -31.55 36.74 27.17
C ALA A 80 -32.45 36.24 26.02
N VAL A 81 -32.53 37.00 24.93
CA VAL A 81 -33.31 36.64 23.73
C VAL A 81 -32.40 36.65 22.52
N SER A 82 -32.25 35.48 21.88
CA SER A 82 -31.52 35.34 20.62
C SER A 82 -32.40 35.73 19.43
N LEU A 83 -31.93 36.68 18.65
CA LEU A 83 -32.48 37.06 17.35
C LEU A 83 -31.72 36.30 16.26
N ALA A 84 -32.43 35.73 15.30
CA ALA A 84 -31.86 34.98 14.18
C ALA A 84 -32.50 35.40 12.84
N GLY A 85 -31.85 35.06 11.72
CA GLY A 85 -32.33 35.40 10.38
C GLY A 85 -32.18 36.88 10.04
N LEU A 86 -31.24 37.57 10.69
CA LEU A 86 -30.90 38.96 10.40
C LEU A 86 -30.07 39.04 9.11
N THR A 87 -30.16 40.18 8.42
CA THR A 87 -29.30 40.50 7.27
C THR A 87 -27.94 41.02 7.76
N ALA A 88 -26.84 40.52 7.16
CA ALA A 88 -25.48 40.98 7.45
C ALA A 88 -25.26 42.47 7.13
N SER A 89 -24.25 43.10 7.75
CA SER A 89 -23.93 44.53 7.63
C SER A 89 -25.13 45.48 7.82
N THR A 90 -26.16 45.07 8.57
CA THR A 90 -27.39 45.84 8.72
C THR A 90 -27.55 46.30 10.16
N THR A 91 -27.89 47.58 10.33
CA THR A 91 -28.24 48.15 11.64
C THR A 91 -29.69 47.79 11.99
N TYR A 92 -29.87 47.19 13.17
CA TYR A 92 -31.17 46.89 13.76
C TYR A 92 -31.37 47.75 15.01
N HIS A 93 -32.53 48.41 15.05
CA HIS A 93 -33.10 49.02 16.24
C HIS A 93 -33.92 47.97 17.00
N PHE A 94 -33.93 48.03 18.32
CA PHE A 94 -34.71 47.13 19.16
C PHE A 94 -35.15 47.79 20.47
N MET A 95 -36.20 47.20 21.06
CA MET A 95 -36.68 47.50 22.39
C MET A 95 -37.09 46.20 23.10
N ALA A 96 -36.67 46.05 24.35
CA ALA A 96 -37.03 44.93 25.20
C ALA A 96 -38.34 45.23 25.94
N GLN A 97 -39.22 44.24 26.02
CA GLN A 97 -40.46 44.28 26.77
C GLN A 97 -40.54 43.09 27.72
N SER A 98 -40.99 43.36 28.94
CA SER A 98 -41.26 42.35 29.95
C SER A 98 -42.60 42.63 30.63
N LYS A 99 -43.28 41.56 31.02
CA LYS A 99 -44.53 41.58 31.76
C LYS A 99 -44.45 40.65 32.97
N ASP A 100 -44.79 41.16 34.14
CA ASP A 100 -44.84 40.36 35.37
C ASP A 100 -46.18 39.61 35.51
N ASP A 101 -46.27 38.76 36.54
CA ASP A 101 -47.44 37.95 36.84
C ASP A 101 -48.63 38.76 37.38
N GLN A 102 -48.40 40.00 37.85
CA GLN A 102 -49.46 40.97 38.14
C GLN A 102 -49.97 41.68 36.89
N GLY A 103 -49.31 41.49 35.75
CA GLY A 103 -49.67 42.04 34.46
C GLY A 103 -49.10 43.43 34.19
N ASN A 104 -48.18 43.93 35.01
CA ASN A 104 -47.47 45.18 34.74
C ASN A 104 -46.52 44.96 33.57
N ILE A 105 -46.50 45.92 32.63
CA ILE A 105 -45.63 45.86 31.44
C ILE A 105 -44.59 46.98 31.55
N ALA A 106 -43.33 46.64 31.28
CA ALA A 106 -42.24 47.60 31.15
C ALA A 106 -41.52 47.42 29.81
N THR A 107 -41.09 48.54 29.25
CA THR A 107 -40.33 48.58 27.99
C THR A 107 -39.05 49.37 28.17
N SER A 108 -37.98 48.99 27.47
CA SER A 108 -36.76 49.79 27.40
C SER A 108 -36.92 51.01 26.49
N SER A 109 -35.92 51.90 26.51
CA SER A 109 -35.69 52.85 25.41
C SER A 109 -35.32 52.11 24.11
N ASP A 110 -35.22 52.85 23.00
CA ASP A 110 -34.63 52.34 21.76
C ASP A 110 -33.13 52.13 21.90
N TYR A 111 -32.65 50.99 21.41
CA TYR A 111 -31.24 50.66 21.28
C TYR A 111 -30.97 50.16 19.86
N ALA A 112 -29.72 50.23 19.41
CA ALA A 112 -29.34 49.72 18.11
C ALA A 112 -28.03 48.93 18.15
N PHE A 113 -27.91 47.96 17.25
CA PHE A 113 -26.67 47.25 16.96
C PHE A 113 -26.55 47.01 15.45
N THR A 114 -25.34 46.73 14.98
CA THR A 114 -25.07 46.39 13.57
C THR A 114 -24.50 44.98 13.50
N THR A 115 -25.13 44.12 12.72
CA THR A 115 -24.62 42.75 12.46
C THR A 115 -23.26 42.79 11.78
N LEU A 116 -22.46 41.73 11.93
CA LEU A 116 -21.18 41.61 11.24
C LEU A 116 -21.35 41.54 9.71
N ALA A 117 -20.27 41.81 8.98
CA ALA A 117 -20.24 41.66 7.54
C ALA A 117 -20.31 40.19 7.11
N ALA A 118 -20.94 39.94 5.95
CA ALA A 118 -20.99 38.60 5.38
C ALA A 118 -19.59 38.11 5.01
N ASP A 119 -19.32 36.84 5.28
CA ASP A 119 -18.09 36.22 4.80
C ASP A 119 -18.19 35.95 3.29
N THR A 120 -17.22 36.45 2.55
CA THR A 120 -17.13 36.37 1.09
C THR A 120 -15.77 35.87 0.62
N ALA A 121 -14.86 35.59 1.55
CA ALA A 121 -13.53 35.10 1.22
C ALA A 121 -13.59 33.58 1.06
N ALA A 122 -13.06 33.06 -0.05
CA ALA A 122 -12.90 31.62 -0.21
C ALA A 122 -11.66 31.13 0.54
N PRO A 123 -11.64 29.86 0.99
CA PRO A 123 -10.47 29.30 1.67
C PRO A 123 -9.24 29.30 0.76
N ALA A 124 -8.10 29.76 1.27
CA ALA A 124 -6.84 29.72 0.55
C ALA A 124 -6.23 28.31 0.59
N ILE A 125 -6.25 27.61 -0.55
CA ILE A 125 -5.66 26.27 -0.70
C ILE A 125 -4.14 26.37 -0.86
N SER A 126 -3.39 25.54 -0.12
CA SER A 126 -1.93 25.47 -0.17
C SER A 126 -1.41 24.05 0.16
N GLY A 127 -0.10 23.82 -0.02
CA GLY A 127 0.54 22.56 0.41
C GLY A 127 0.07 21.31 -0.34
N ILE A 128 -0.28 21.43 -1.62
CA ILE A 128 -0.77 20.30 -2.43
C ILE A 128 0.37 19.29 -2.65
N ILE A 129 0.15 18.05 -2.18
CA ILE A 129 1.11 16.95 -2.28
C ILE A 129 0.39 15.69 -2.77
N VAL A 130 0.97 15.04 -3.78
CA VAL A 130 0.56 13.71 -4.24
C VAL A 130 1.48 12.65 -3.64
N SER A 131 0.90 11.61 -3.06
CA SER A 131 1.62 10.49 -2.45
C SER A 131 0.93 9.16 -2.74
N GLY A 132 1.54 8.04 -2.33
CA GLY A 132 0.92 6.72 -2.44
C GLY A 132 0.52 6.31 -3.87
N ILE A 133 1.22 6.82 -4.89
CA ILE A 133 0.93 6.51 -6.29
C ILE A 133 1.22 5.03 -6.55
N THR A 134 0.22 4.28 -7.01
CA THR A 134 0.33 2.89 -7.46
C THR A 134 -0.03 2.80 -8.95
N GLN A 135 -0.19 1.58 -9.46
CA GLN A 135 -0.71 1.34 -10.80
C GLN A 135 -2.17 1.79 -10.96
N THR A 136 -2.94 1.86 -9.87
CA THR A 136 -4.40 2.08 -9.92
C THR A 136 -4.91 3.05 -8.84
N ALA A 137 -4.03 3.70 -8.08
CA ALA A 137 -4.42 4.60 -6.98
C ALA A 137 -3.40 5.73 -6.76
N ALA A 138 -3.84 6.80 -6.08
CA ALA A 138 -3.00 7.89 -5.59
C ALA A 138 -3.70 8.64 -4.46
N ASN A 139 -2.93 9.28 -3.56
CA ASN A 139 -3.46 10.11 -2.47
C ASN A 139 -3.11 11.58 -2.70
N ILE A 140 -4.13 12.44 -2.65
CA ILE A 140 -4.01 13.90 -2.80
C ILE A 140 -4.22 14.54 -1.43
N ASN A 141 -3.28 15.38 -0.99
CA ASN A 141 -3.34 16.06 0.31
C ASN A 141 -3.09 17.55 0.13
N TRP A 142 -3.78 18.40 0.90
CA TRP A 142 -3.58 19.84 0.91
C TRP A 142 -4.07 20.45 2.24
N THR A 143 -3.82 21.75 2.43
CA THR A 143 -4.31 22.51 3.59
C THR A 143 -5.03 23.78 3.17
N THR A 144 -5.93 24.26 4.02
CA THR A 144 -6.60 25.57 3.91
C THR A 144 -6.30 26.44 5.11
N ASN A 145 -6.40 27.76 4.95
CA ASN A 145 -6.26 28.74 6.04
C ASN A 145 -7.47 28.77 6.99
N GLU A 146 -8.58 28.13 6.62
CA GLU A 146 -9.82 28.05 7.41
C GLU A 146 -10.57 26.73 7.17
N PRO A 147 -11.43 26.29 8.10
CA PRO A 147 -12.15 25.04 7.96
C PRO A 147 -13.06 25.00 6.73
N ALA A 148 -12.87 23.99 5.88
CA ALA A 148 -13.63 23.82 4.64
C ALA A 148 -13.91 22.34 4.34
N ASP A 149 -14.85 22.08 3.43
CA ASP A 149 -15.10 20.74 2.89
C ASP A 149 -13.94 20.23 2.00
N THR A 150 -14.01 18.96 1.62
CA THR A 150 -12.94 18.27 0.88
C THR A 150 -13.47 17.59 -0.37
N GLN A 151 -12.96 17.96 -1.54
CA GLN A 151 -13.22 17.25 -2.80
C GLN A 151 -12.06 17.41 -3.80
N VAL A 152 -11.87 16.41 -4.67
CA VAL A 152 -10.95 16.48 -5.82
C VAL A 152 -11.73 16.21 -7.11
N GLU A 153 -11.51 17.02 -8.14
CA GLU A 153 -11.86 16.66 -9.52
C GLU A 153 -10.60 16.20 -10.24
N TYR A 154 -10.69 15.12 -11.01
CA TYR A 154 -9.53 14.50 -11.66
C TYR A 154 -9.88 13.81 -12.97
N GLY A 155 -8.88 13.55 -13.81
CA GLY A 155 -9.00 12.70 -15.00
C GLY A 155 -7.84 12.83 -15.96
N THR A 156 -7.92 12.22 -17.14
CA THR A 156 -6.78 12.11 -18.07
C THR A 156 -6.51 13.37 -18.90
N SER A 157 -7.22 14.46 -18.63
CA SER A 157 -7.03 15.77 -19.25
C SER A 157 -7.49 16.87 -18.29
N ILE A 158 -7.21 18.13 -18.61
CA ILE A 158 -7.67 19.31 -17.86
C ILE A 158 -9.20 19.46 -17.80
N SER A 159 -9.96 18.64 -18.53
CA SER A 159 -11.42 18.58 -18.38
C SER A 159 -11.86 17.72 -17.18
N TYR A 160 -10.91 17.01 -16.55
CA TYR A 160 -11.10 16.10 -15.42
C TYR A 160 -12.13 15.00 -15.71
N GLY A 161 -13.43 15.31 -15.61
CA GLY A 161 -14.52 14.41 -15.96
C GLY A 161 -14.85 13.38 -14.89
N LEU A 162 -14.03 13.28 -13.83
CA LEU A 162 -14.32 12.50 -12.63
C LEU A 162 -14.23 13.39 -11.38
N SER A 163 -14.95 13.00 -10.33
CA SER A 163 -14.93 13.67 -9.03
C SER A 163 -14.91 12.65 -7.90
N SER A 164 -14.15 12.93 -6.86
CA SER A 164 -14.20 12.16 -5.62
C SER A 164 -15.54 12.39 -4.90
N ALA A 165 -15.87 11.51 -3.97
CA ALA A 165 -16.96 11.78 -3.02
C ALA A 165 -16.68 13.09 -2.27
N LEU A 166 -17.73 13.87 -2.03
CA LEU A 166 -17.68 15.07 -1.20
C LEU A 166 -17.60 14.66 0.27
N GLN A 167 -16.58 15.14 0.98
CA GLN A 167 -16.50 15.02 2.43
C GLN A 167 -16.93 16.35 3.05
N SER A 168 -18.15 16.41 3.59
CA SER A 168 -18.77 17.65 4.08
C SER A 168 -18.28 18.11 5.45
N ALA A 169 -17.50 17.29 6.16
CA ALA A 169 -16.93 17.68 7.44
C ALA A 169 -15.82 18.71 7.22
N THR A 170 -15.92 19.86 7.87
CA THR A 170 -14.97 20.96 7.68
C THR A 170 -13.67 20.71 8.44
N THR A 171 -12.54 20.84 7.75
CA THR A 171 -11.19 20.67 8.29
C THR A 171 -10.24 21.67 7.62
N THR A 172 -9.04 21.86 8.18
CA THR A 172 -7.94 22.62 7.55
C THR A 172 -6.86 21.73 6.94
N ALA A 173 -6.91 20.42 7.22
CA ALA A 173 -6.02 19.42 6.65
C ALA A 173 -6.85 18.38 5.89
N HIS A 174 -6.60 18.27 4.59
CA HIS A 174 -7.43 17.54 3.64
C HIS A 174 -6.68 16.34 3.05
N ALA A 175 -7.38 15.24 2.84
CA ALA A 175 -6.83 14.04 2.21
C ALA A 175 -7.90 13.29 1.40
N VAL A 176 -7.59 12.99 0.14
CA VAL A 176 -8.45 12.21 -0.76
C VAL A 176 -7.65 11.05 -1.35
N ALA A 177 -8.16 9.83 -1.18
CA ALA A 177 -7.64 8.64 -1.84
C ALA A 177 -8.40 8.39 -3.14
N LEU A 178 -7.69 8.41 -4.27
CA LEU A 178 -8.18 8.06 -5.59
C LEU A 178 -7.85 6.60 -5.89
N GLY A 179 -8.80 5.86 -6.47
CA GLY A 179 -8.65 4.45 -6.84
C GLY A 179 -9.27 4.13 -8.19
N SER A 180 -9.12 2.88 -8.64
CA SER A 180 -9.58 2.41 -9.95
C SER A 180 -9.01 3.21 -11.13
N LEU A 181 -7.79 3.74 -10.98
CA LEU A 181 -7.08 4.45 -12.03
C LEU A 181 -6.48 3.45 -13.02
N THR A 182 -6.26 3.91 -14.25
CA THR A 182 -5.55 3.15 -15.30
C THR A 182 -4.04 3.33 -15.13
N ALA A 183 -3.28 2.23 -15.23
CA ALA A 183 -1.81 2.25 -15.14
C ALA A 183 -1.16 3.02 -16.29
N SER A 184 0.10 3.43 -16.12
CA SER A 184 0.88 4.23 -17.09
C SER A 184 0.17 5.51 -17.58
N THR A 185 -0.80 6.03 -16.82
CA THR A 185 -1.65 7.14 -17.26
C THR A 185 -1.39 8.38 -16.42
N THR A 186 -1.19 9.52 -17.10
CA THR A 186 -1.14 10.83 -16.45
C THR A 186 -2.55 11.33 -16.17
N TYR A 187 -2.79 11.70 -14.92
CA TYR A 187 -4.01 12.34 -14.46
C TYR A 187 -3.72 13.80 -14.10
N HIS A 188 -4.63 14.67 -14.53
CA HIS A 188 -4.80 16.04 -14.09
C HIS A 188 -5.79 16.06 -12.93
N PHE A 189 -5.61 16.97 -11.98
CA PHE A 189 -6.55 17.17 -10.89
C PHE A 189 -6.54 18.60 -10.34
N ILE A 190 -7.64 18.98 -9.71
CA ILE A 190 -7.79 20.18 -8.89
C ILE A 190 -8.38 19.80 -7.52
N ALA A 191 -7.91 20.47 -6.48
CA ALA A 191 -8.48 20.41 -5.15
C ALA A 191 -9.57 21.49 -5.01
N LYS A 192 -10.69 21.13 -4.38
CA LYS A 192 -11.84 22.00 -4.12
C LYS A 192 -12.17 21.97 -2.63
N SER A 193 -12.37 23.15 -2.08
CA SER A 193 -12.73 23.34 -0.68
C SER A 193 -13.68 24.52 -0.54
N ARG A 194 -14.78 24.29 0.16
CA ARG A 194 -15.82 25.28 0.45
C ARG A 194 -15.96 25.48 1.95
N ASP A 195 -15.94 26.73 2.39
CA ASP A 195 -16.15 27.08 3.79
C ASP A 195 -17.63 26.91 4.22
N ALA A 196 -17.91 27.23 5.48
CA ALA A 196 -19.27 27.19 6.03
C ALA A 196 -20.21 28.28 5.47
N ALA A 197 -19.65 29.38 4.94
CA ALA A 197 -20.39 30.47 4.31
C ALA A 197 -20.76 30.16 2.85
N GLY A 198 -20.17 29.11 2.26
CA GLY A 198 -20.43 28.64 0.91
C GLY A 198 -19.41 29.11 -0.13
N ASN A 199 -18.35 29.81 0.26
CA ASN A 199 -17.32 30.32 -0.65
C ASN A 199 -16.43 29.16 -1.12
N LEU A 200 -16.43 28.90 -2.43
CA LEU A 200 -15.67 27.80 -3.03
C LEU A 200 -14.30 28.28 -3.52
N ALA A 201 -13.25 27.61 -3.05
CA ALA A 201 -11.91 27.71 -3.62
C ALA A 201 -11.60 26.52 -4.53
N THR A 202 -10.76 26.75 -5.52
CA THR A 202 -10.24 25.74 -6.43
C THR A 202 -8.75 25.97 -6.65
N SER A 203 -7.94 24.93 -6.55
CA SER A 203 -6.51 25.03 -6.81
C SER A 203 -6.20 25.25 -8.30
N SER A 204 -4.94 25.58 -8.60
CA SER A 204 -4.41 25.39 -9.95
C SER A 204 -4.40 23.90 -10.32
N ASP A 205 -4.34 23.62 -11.63
CA ASP A 205 -4.14 22.26 -12.15
C ASP A 205 -2.81 21.68 -11.65
N ALA A 206 -2.85 20.41 -11.26
CA ALA A 206 -1.68 19.62 -10.94
C ALA A 206 -1.81 18.23 -11.56
N THR A 207 -0.68 17.55 -11.74
CA THR A 207 -0.65 16.23 -12.39
C THR A 207 0.07 15.19 -11.55
N PHE A 208 -0.30 13.94 -11.78
CA PHE A 208 0.49 12.78 -11.37
C PHE A 208 0.34 11.67 -12.42
N THR A 209 1.33 10.79 -12.50
CA THR A 209 1.29 9.64 -13.41
C THR A 209 1.27 8.36 -12.60
N THR A 210 0.22 7.55 -12.77
CA THR A 210 0.16 6.22 -12.16
C THR A 210 1.34 5.39 -12.62
N LEU A 211 1.80 4.46 -11.79
CA LEU A 211 2.88 3.57 -12.16
C LEU A 211 2.55 2.76 -13.40
N ALA A 212 3.60 2.35 -14.12
CA ALA A 212 3.43 1.38 -15.18
C ALA A 212 2.86 0.07 -14.63
N SER A 213 1.96 -0.56 -15.36
CA SER A 213 1.66 -1.97 -15.11
C SER A 213 2.96 -2.73 -15.28
N VAL A 214 3.26 -3.64 -14.34
CA VAL A 214 4.23 -4.70 -14.63
C VAL A 214 3.57 -5.56 -15.70
N VAL A 215 3.83 -5.21 -16.96
CA VAL A 215 3.43 -6.05 -18.09
C VAL A 215 4.27 -7.29 -17.93
N ILE A 216 3.63 -8.40 -17.55
CA ILE A 216 4.24 -9.72 -17.61
C ILE A 216 3.89 -10.20 -19.02
N PRO A 217 4.76 -9.97 -20.03
CA PRO A 217 4.47 -10.41 -21.38
C PRO A 217 4.23 -11.92 -21.38
N PRO A 218 3.35 -12.41 -22.27
CA PRO A 218 3.36 -13.82 -22.61
C PRO A 218 4.79 -14.15 -23.03
N PRO A 219 5.34 -15.27 -22.57
CA PRO A 219 6.76 -15.54 -22.75
C PRO A 219 7.18 -15.47 -24.25
N ALA A 220 8.43 -15.10 -24.56
CA ALA A 220 8.93 -14.92 -25.92
C ALA A 220 9.87 -16.07 -26.35
N THR A 221 9.74 -16.56 -27.59
CA THR A 221 10.35 -17.80 -28.11
C THR A 221 11.81 -17.64 -28.55
N THR A 222 12.73 -18.45 -28.01
CA THR A 222 14.10 -18.63 -28.53
C THR A 222 14.45 -20.11 -28.65
N THR A 223 15.20 -20.48 -29.70
CA THR A 223 15.50 -21.88 -30.08
C THR A 223 17.01 -22.08 -30.12
N ALA A 224 17.56 -22.92 -29.24
CA ALA A 224 18.94 -23.42 -29.35
C ALA A 224 19.04 -24.84 -28.75
N ASP A 225 19.25 -25.82 -29.62
CA ASP A 225 19.35 -27.24 -29.28
C ASP A 225 20.74 -27.61 -28.76
N VAL A 226 20.82 -28.33 -27.63
CA VAL A 226 22.00 -29.13 -27.26
C VAL A 226 21.53 -30.52 -26.84
N LEU A 227 22.20 -31.55 -27.37
CA LEU A 227 21.92 -32.98 -27.17
C LEU A 227 22.54 -33.46 -25.83
N VAL A 228 21.79 -34.19 -25.00
CA VAL A 228 22.31 -34.85 -23.78
C VAL A 228 21.93 -36.33 -23.75
N GLY A 229 22.92 -37.20 -23.55
CA GLY A 229 22.73 -38.65 -23.45
C GLY A 229 22.30 -39.10 -22.06
N VAL A 230 21.30 -39.98 -21.95
CA VAL A 230 20.85 -40.58 -20.69
C VAL A 230 21.05 -42.10 -20.70
N LYS A 231 21.50 -42.65 -19.56
CA LYS A 231 21.75 -44.08 -19.37
C LYS A 231 20.69 -44.71 -18.47
N VAL A 232 19.92 -45.69 -18.96
CA VAL A 232 18.90 -46.39 -18.17
C VAL A 232 19.43 -47.73 -17.65
N GLU A 233 19.40 -47.91 -16.33
CA GLU A 233 19.64 -49.20 -15.67
C GLU A 233 18.33 -49.76 -15.12
N PRO A 234 17.61 -50.62 -15.86
CA PRO A 234 16.39 -51.24 -15.36
C PRO A 234 16.73 -52.31 -14.33
N LYS A 235 16.61 -51.98 -13.04
CA LYS A 235 16.85 -52.94 -11.93
C LYS A 235 15.62 -53.74 -11.50
N THR A 236 14.46 -53.65 -12.16
CA THR A 236 13.22 -54.27 -11.65
C THR A 236 12.33 -54.93 -12.70
N ILE A 237 12.82 -55.98 -13.35
CA ILE A 237 11.94 -57.00 -13.94
C ILE A 237 12.20 -58.32 -13.22
N ASN A 238 11.46 -58.51 -12.13
CA ASN A 238 11.51 -59.69 -11.27
C ASN A 238 10.10 -60.33 -11.27
N GLY A 239 10.02 -61.64 -11.53
CA GLY A 239 8.77 -62.42 -11.55
C GLY A 239 7.99 -62.49 -10.23
N LYS A 240 8.58 -62.07 -9.09
CA LYS A 240 7.93 -61.93 -7.78
C LYS A 240 7.33 -60.54 -7.54
N SER A 241 7.71 -59.52 -8.31
CA SER A 241 7.01 -58.24 -8.26
C SER A 241 5.70 -58.39 -9.03
N LYS A 242 4.61 -57.78 -8.57
CA LYS A 242 3.32 -57.74 -9.29
C LYS A 242 3.41 -56.87 -10.57
N GLY A 243 4.51 -57.00 -11.34
CA GLY A 243 4.93 -56.19 -12.49
C GLY A 243 5.00 -54.69 -12.16
N LYS A 244 5.28 -53.87 -13.18
CA LYS A 244 4.68 -52.53 -13.40
C LYS A 244 5.61 -51.30 -13.43
N TRP A 245 6.93 -51.38 -13.29
CA TRP A 245 7.75 -50.15 -13.30
C TRP A 245 9.10 -50.34 -14.01
N ILE A 246 9.49 -49.35 -14.84
CA ILE A 246 10.86 -49.17 -15.34
C ILE A 246 11.46 -48.07 -14.50
N GLU A 247 12.68 -48.26 -14.00
CA GLU A 247 13.41 -47.19 -13.34
C GLU A 247 14.33 -46.52 -14.37
N VAL A 248 14.15 -45.23 -14.58
CA VAL A 248 14.94 -44.43 -15.54
C VAL A 248 15.78 -43.44 -14.76
N ARG A 249 17.09 -43.69 -14.64
CA ARG A 249 17.99 -42.65 -14.16
C ARG A 249 18.13 -41.62 -15.26
N VAL A 250 17.84 -40.37 -14.95
CA VAL A 250 18.05 -39.24 -15.85
C VAL A 250 19.16 -38.43 -15.21
N THR A 251 20.30 -38.38 -15.88
CA THR A 251 21.36 -37.43 -15.54
C THR A 251 21.02 -36.14 -16.25
N PHE A 252 20.80 -35.09 -15.47
CA PHE A 252 20.52 -33.77 -15.99
C PHE A 252 21.85 -33.08 -16.37
N PRO A 253 21.83 -32.11 -17.31
CA PRO A 253 22.98 -31.25 -17.53
C PRO A 253 23.41 -30.60 -16.20
N GLU A 254 24.68 -30.24 -16.11
CA GLU A 254 25.19 -29.48 -14.96
C GLU A 254 24.33 -28.24 -14.73
N GLY A 255 23.87 -28.04 -13.49
CA GLY A 255 22.99 -26.94 -13.11
C GLY A 255 21.48 -27.14 -13.41
N TYR A 256 21.03 -28.34 -13.77
CA TYR A 256 19.61 -28.63 -13.97
C TYR A 256 19.16 -29.83 -13.13
N ASP A 257 17.88 -29.86 -12.74
CA ASP A 257 17.27 -31.04 -12.13
C ASP A 257 15.86 -31.37 -12.69
N ALA A 258 15.20 -32.36 -12.09
CA ALA A 258 13.89 -32.83 -12.52
C ALA A 258 12.75 -31.80 -12.39
N ARG A 259 12.92 -30.74 -11.59
CA ARG A 259 11.95 -29.65 -11.37
C ARG A 259 11.97 -28.64 -12.52
N ASP A 260 13.10 -28.53 -13.21
CA ASP A 260 13.28 -27.65 -14.35
C ASP A 260 12.67 -28.23 -15.63
N ALA A 261 12.42 -29.54 -15.64
CA ALA A 261 11.95 -30.26 -16.81
C ALA A 261 10.42 -30.33 -16.91
N ASP A 262 9.88 -30.08 -18.10
CA ASP A 262 8.48 -30.37 -18.45
C ASP A 262 8.28 -31.90 -18.51
N MET A 263 7.75 -32.46 -17.44
CA MET A 263 7.52 -33.91 -17.32
C MET A 263 6.53 -34.45 -18.36
N THR A 264 5.68 -33.62 -18.95
CA THR A 264 4.70 -34.04 -19.97
C THR A 264 5.34 -34.25 -21.34
N SER A 265 6.52 -33.65 -21.56
CA SER A 265 7.31 -33.80 -22.79
C SER A 265 8.09 -35.12 -22.88
N ILE A 266 8.17 -35.87 -21.78
CA ILE A 266 8.97 -37.10 -21.70
C ILE A 266 8.22 -38.26 -22.38
N LYS A 267 8.83 -38.83 -23.42
CA LYS A 267 8.32 -40.03 -24.11
C LYS A 267 9.41 -41.09 -24.26
N LEU A 268 9.05 -42.37 -24.14
CA LEU A 268 9.91 -43.49 -24.49
C LEU A 268 9.85 -43.69 -26.01
N ASN A 269 11.02 -43.65 -26.66
CA ASN A 269 11.18 -43.74 -28.13
C ASN A 269 10.35 -42.70 -28.91
N GLY A 270 10.18 -41.50 -28.36
CA GLY A 270 9.41 -40.41 -28.97
C GLY A 270 7.89 -40.63 -29.05
N THR A 271 7.39 -41.82 -28.69
CA THR A 271 5.97 -42.19 -28.90
C THR A 271 5.22 -42.46 -27.59
N LEU A 272 5.84 -43.16 -26.63
CA LEU A 272 5.12 -43.66 -25.47
C LEU A 272 5.28 -42.75 -24.25
N SER A 273 4.20 -42.09 -23.83
CA SER A 273 4.20 -41.29 -22.59
C SER A 273 4.17 -42.18 -21.33
N PRO A 274 4.83 -41.76 -20.23
CA PRO A 274 4.71 -42.43 -18.95
C PRO A 274 3.29 -42.26 -18.38
N GLU A 275 2.72 -43.32 -17.81
CA GLU A 275 1.48 -43.30 -17.04
C GLU A 275 1.61 -42.46 -15.75
N ARG A 276 2.82 -42.41 -15.18
CA ARG A 276 3.13 -41.63 -13.98
C ARG A 276 4.58 -41.16 -14.02
N VAL A 277 4.79 -39.92 -13.63
CA VAL A 277 6.12 -39.35 -13.38
C VAL A 277 6.21 -38.96 -11.92
N LYS A 278 7.32 -39.29 -11.26
CA LYS A 278 7.61 -38.90 -9.88
C LYS A 278 9.06 -38.48 -9.74
N VAL A 279 9.31 -37.34 -9.12
CA VAL A 279 10.66 -36.99 -8.64
C VAL A 279 10.84 -37.62 -7.26
N LYS A 280 11.97 -38.28 -7.01
CA LYS A 280 12.33 -38.79 -5.69
C LYS A 280 13.73 -38.33 -5.30
N ALA A 281 13.87 -37.85 -4.07
CA ALA A 281 15.17 -37.76 -3.43
C ALA A 281 15.77 -39.16 -3.24
N LYS A 282 17.10 -39.28 -3.33
CA LYS A 282 17.85 -40.47 -2.92
C LYS A 282 17.49 -40.75 -1.46
N LYS A 283 16.91 -41.92 -1.16
CA LYS A 283 16.89 -42.40 0.23
C LYS A 283 18.28 -42.93 0.52
N ASN A 284 19.01 -42.29 1.43
CA ASN A 284 20.18 -42.91 2.06
C ASN A 284 19.66 -44.15 2.78
N ASN A 285 19.84 -45.30 2.15
CA ASN A 285 19.53 -46.57 2.78
C ASN A 285 20.76 -46.87 3.63
N GLY A 286 20.65 -46.61 4.94
CA GLY A 286 21.78 -46.62 5.87
C GLY A 286 22.66 -47.87 5.73
N HIS A 287 23.94 -47.61 5.53
CA HIS A 287 25.00 -48.31 6.22
C HIS A 287 26.01 -47.23 6.59
N ASP A 288 26.37 -47.19 7.88
CA ASP A 288 27.33 -46.26 8.46
C ASP A 288 28.58 -46.20 7.60
N ASP A 289 28.96 -45.00 7.17
CA ASP A 289 30.33 -44.49 7.23
C ASP A 289 30.32 -43.04 6.72
N ASP A 290 31.02 -42.22 7.48
CA ASP A 290 31.07 -40.76 7.42
C ASP A 290 31.70 -40.28 6.10
N ASP A 291 30.89 -39.67 5.22
CA ASP A 291 31.35 -38.73 4.18
C ASP A 291 30.13 -37.91 3.71
N GLU A 292 29.92 -36.76 4.35
CA GLU A 292 28.92 -35.75 3.96
C GLU A 292 29.41 -34.96 2.73
N ASP A 293 29.40 -35.58 1.54
CA ASP A 293 29.52 -34.83 0.29
C ASP A 293 28.13 -34.33 -0.15
N GLU A 294 27.90 -33.03 0.07
CA GLU A 294 26.68 -32.29 -0.24
C GLU A 294 26.36 -32.18 -1.75
N GLN A 295 27.21 -32.77 -2.61
CA GLN A 295 27.12 -32.74 -4.07
C GLN A 295 26.23 -33.84 -4.69
N ASP A 296 25.77 -34.83 -3.93
CA ASP A 296 25.20 -36.06 -4.51
C ASP A 296 23.66 -36.16 -4.46
N ARG A 297 22.96 -35.01 -4.54
CA ARG A 297 21.49 -34.94 -4.68
C ARG A 297 21.03 -35.16 -6.13
N GLU A 298 21.42 -36.27 -6.75
CA GLU A 298 20.78 -36.70 -8.01
C GLU A 298 19.28 -36.93 -7.76
N SER A 299 18.43 -36.00 -8.21
CA SER A 299 16.98 -36.12 -8.15
C SER A 299 16.54 -37.25 -9.08
N ARG A 300 16.28 -38.44 -8.51
CA ARG A 300 15.94 -39.63 -9.29
C ARG A 300 14.56 -39.47 -9.92
N LEU A 301 14.49 -39.55 -11.24
CA LEU A 301 13.22 -39.55 -11.95
C LEU A 301 12.62 -40.95 -11.99
N HIS A 302 11.41 -41.11 -11.49
CA HIS A 302 10.63 -42.34 -11.54
C HIS A 302 9.59 -42.24 -12.65
N LEU A 303 9.82 -42.93 -13.76
CA LEU A 303 8.91 -42.99 -14.90
C LEU A 303 8.16 -44.34 -14.93
N LYS A 304 6.83 -44.33 -14.82
CA LYS A 304 6.02 -45.53 -14.98
C LYS A 304 5.54 -45.65 -16.41
N PHE A 305 5.85 -46.77 -17.06
CA PHE A 305 5.26 -47.13 -18.34
C PHE A 305 4.37 -48.37 -18.20
N SER A 306 3.32 -48.48 -19.03
CA SER A 306 2.44 -49.65 -19.03
C SER A 306 3.20 -50.88 -19.53
N ARG A 307 2.97 -52.03 -18.88
CA ARG A 307 3.65 -53.29 -19.24
C ARG A 307 3.34 -53.71 -20.68
N SER A 308 2.09 -53.57 -21.10
CA SER A 308 1.64 -53.92 -22.46
C SER A 308 2.28 -53.01 -23.52
N ALA A 309 2.40 -51.71 -23.27
CA ALA A 309 3.00 -50.77 -24.21
C ALA A 309 4.52 -50.98 -24.37
N VAL A 310 5.22 -51.26 -23.26
CA VAL A 310 6.65 -51.60 -23.31
C VAL A 310 6.88 -52.92 -24.05
N ILE A 311 6.04 -53.93 -23.82
CA ILE A 311 6.13 -55.22 -24.54
C ILE A 311 5.87 -55.04 -26.03
N ALA A 312 4.85 -54.24 -26.41
CA ALA A 312 4.56 -53.92 -27.80
C ALA A 312 5.77 -53.26 -28.48
N LEU A 313 6.37 -52.24 -27.85
CA LEU A 313 7.56 -51.55 -28.32
C LEU A 313 8.77 -52.49 -28.49
N LEU A 314 8.95 -53.46 -27.59
CA LEU A 314 10.03 -54.47 -27.63
C LEU A 314 9.75 -55.65 -28.60
N SER A 315 8.57 -55.71 -29.21
CA SER A 315 8.12 -56.82 -30.06
C SER A 315 7.89 -56.44 -31.52
N GLY A 316 7.65 -55.15 -31.80
CA GLY A 316 7.58 -54.61 -33.16
C GLY A 316 8.78 -53.72 -33.46
N GLY A 317 9.51 -54.02 -34.54
CA GLY A 317 10.53 -53.14 -35.10
C GLY A 317 9.86 -51.86 -35.58
N THR A 318 9.73 -50.88 -34.69
CA THR A 318 9.10 -49.60 -35.01
C THR A 318 10.22 -48.64 -35.37
N THR A 319 10.33 -48.32 -36.66
CA THR A 319 11.20 -47.26 -37.17
C THR A 319 10.73 -45.93 -36.58
N ALA A 320 11.42 -45.46 -35.54
CA ALA A 320 11.11 -44.19 -34.90
C ALA A 320 11.39 -43.05 -35.89
N THR A 321 10.34 -42.41 -36.38
CA THR A 321 10.47 -41.16 -37.14
C THR A 321 10.62 -40.02 -36.14
N SER A 322 11.79 -39.38 -36.14
CA SER A 322 12.07 -38.20 -35.33
C SER A 322 11.23 -37.02 -35.82
N THR A 323 10.12 -36.75 -35.14
CA THR A 323 9.45 -35.44 -35.22
C THR A 323 9.96 -34.55 -34.09
N THR A 324 10.72 -33.53 -34.45
CA THR A 324 11.09 -32.42 -33.55
C THR A 324 9.81 -31.74 -33.10
N ALA A 325 9.45 -31.87 -31.82
CA ALA A 325 8.32 -31.17 -31.26
C ALA A 325 8.71 -29.72 -31.00
N THR A 326 8.38 -28.80 -31.91
CA THR A 326 8.50 -27.36 -31.66
C THR A 326 7.54 -26.95 -30.55
N SER A 327 8.08 -26.32 -29.50
CA SER A 327 7.33 -25.77 -28.39
C SER A 327 6.98 -24.33 -28.70
N THR A 328 5.73 -23.94 -28.44
CA THR A 328 5.34 -22.53 -28.33
C THR A 328 5.45 -22.03 -26.89
N ASP A 329 5.81 -22.91 -25.93
CA ASP A 329 6.11 -22.51 -24.55
C ASP A 329 7.56 -21.99 -24.46
N PRO A 330 7.75 -20.71 -24.14
CA PRO A 330 9.02 -19.98 -24.17
C PRO A 330 9.73 -19.95 -22.83
N SER A 331 9.11 -20.48 -21.77
CA SER A 331 9.76 -20.65 -20.47
C SER A 331 10.71 -21.85 -20.44
N PHE A 332 10.98 -22.47 -21.59
CA PHE A 332 11.78 -23.67 -21.69
C PHE A 332 12.66 -23.74 -22.95
N VAL A 333 13.92 -24.16 -22.78
CA VAL A 333 14.84 -24.61 -23.82
C VAL A 333 14.60 -26.08 -24.15
N GLN A 334 14.76 -26.45 -25.41
CA GLN A 334 14.70 -27.85 -25.83
C GLN A 334 16.05 -28.53 -25.64
N LYS A 335 16.07 -29.66 -24.92
CA LYS A 335 17.22 -30.57 -24.87
C LYS A 335 16.75 -31.95 -25.28
N GLN A 336 17.46 -32.58 -26.21
CA GLN A 336 17.22 -33.98 -26.50
C GLN A 336 17.77 -34.83 -25.37
N ILE A 337 16.93 -35.72 -24.86
CA ILE A 337 17.29 -36.78 -23.92
C ILE A 337 17.21 -38.11 -24.66
N VAL A 338 18.31 -38.86 -24.68
CA VAL A 338 18.35 -40.22 -25.23
C VAL A 338 17.99 -41.23 -24.14
N ILE A 339 16.87 -41.94 -24.26
CA ILE A 339 16.43 -42.98 -23.33
C ILE A 339 16.75 -44.36 -23.93
N SER A 340 17.67 -45.11 -23.32
CA SER A 340 18.02 -46.47 -23.73
C SER A 340 18.32 -47.39 -22.56
N GLY A 341 17.88 -48.66 -22.62
CA GLY A 341 18.05 -49.65 -21.54
C GLY A 341 17.82 -51.10 -22.01
N THR A 342 17.87 -52.06 -21.09
CA THR A 342 17.81 -53.50 -21.40
C THR A 342 16.84 -54.29 -20.51
N VAL A 343 15.93 -55.06 -21.10
CA VAL A 343 15.00 -55.95 -20.39
C VAL A 343 15.35 -57.40 -20.72
N GLY A 344 15.96 -58.11 -19.77
CA GLY A 344 16.50 -59.45 -20.05
C GLY A 344 17.57 -59.38 -21.14
N THR A 345 17.37 -60.07 -22.26
CA THR A 345 18.28 -60.01 -23.44
C THR A 345 17.89 -58.94 -24.48
N LYS A 346 16.76 -58.25 -24.30
CA LYS A 346 16.27 -57.26 -25.27
C LYS A 346 16.72 -55.86 -24.90
N THR A 347 17.25 -55.12 -25.87
CA THR A 347 17.56 -53.70 -25.71
C THR A 347 16.38 -52.83 -26.19
N PHE A 348 16.21 -51.67 -25.59
CA PHE A 348 15.34 -50.61 -26.10
C PHE A 348 16.13 -49.31 -26.14
N GLY A 349 15.83 -48.45 -27.11
CA GLY A 349 16.46 -47.15 -27.29
C GLY A 349 15.52 -46.19 -27.98
N GLY A 350 15.80 -44.91 -27.83
CA GLY A 350 15.15 -43.81 -28.54
C GLY A 350 15.48 -42.47 -27.90
N SER A 351 15.06 -41.37 -28.50
CA SER A 351 15.23 -40.05 -27.91
C SER A 351 13.89 -39.34 -27.75
N THR A 352 13.84 -38.39 -26.83
CA THR A 352 12.73 -37.47 -26.64
C THR A 352 13.28 -36.08 -26.42
N THR A 353 12.58 -35.06 -26.88
CA THR A 353 12.89 -33.68 -26.52
C THR A 353 12.25 -33.38 -25.18
N VAL A 354 13.06 -33.02 -24.19
CA VAL A 354 12.57 -32.51 -22.90
C VAL A 354 12.80 -31.00 -22.88
N ARG A 355 11.79 -30.30 -22.40
CA ARG A 355 11.83 -28.85 -22.23
C ARG A 355 12.39 -28.54 -20.84
N PHE A 356 13.41 -27.68 -20.74
CA PHE A 356 14.05 -27.26 -19.49
C PHE A 356 13.95 -25.77 -19.28
N ARG A 357 13.60 -25.29 -18.08
CA ARG A 357 13.63 -23.86 -17.79
C ARG A 357 15.07 -23.35 -17.81
N SER A 358 15.39 -22.46 -18.76
CA SER A 358 16.68 -21.76 -18.78
C SER A 358 16.69 -20.66 -17.74
N ALA A 359 17.82 -20.44 -17.08
CA ALA A 359 18.00 -19.30 -16.19
C ALA A 359 18.18 -17.97 -16.93
N THR A 360 18.86 -17.99 -18.09
CA THR A 360 19.05 -16.82 -18.97
C THR A 360 17.85 -16.52 -19.87
N ASP A 361 16.93 -17.48 -20.03
CA ASP A 361 15.72 -17.32 -20.85
C ASP A 361 14.45 -17.29 -19.99
N LEU A 362 14.54 -17.03 -18.67
CA LEU A 362 13.34 -16.78 -17.89
C LEU A 362 12.67 -15.52 -18.46
N PRO A 363 11.44 -15.63 -19.01
CA PRO A 363 10.85 -14.51 -19.73
C PRO A 363 10.55 -13.34 -18.80
N GLU A 364 10.58 -12.13 -19.34
CA GLU A 364 10.24 -10.90 -18.61
C GLU A 364 8.93 -11.06 -17.82
N GLY A 365 8.94 -10.64 -16.55
CA GLY A 365 7.81 -10.76 -15.64
C GLY A 365 7.58 -12.15 -15.03
N THR A 366 8.43 -13.13 -15.34
CA THR A 366 8.38 -14.45 -14.69
C THR A 366 8.61 -14.31 -13.19
N VAL A 367 7.67 -14.81 -12.39
CA VAL A 367 7.80 -14.87 -10.92
C VAL A 367 8.21 -16.29 -10.53
N PHE A 368 9.30 -16.42 -9.79
CA PHE A 368 9.84 -17.73 -9.43
C PHE A 368 10.43 -17.75 -8.02
N ARG A 369 10.63 -18.95 -7.49
CA ARG A 369 11.44 -19.23 -6.30
C ARG A 369 12.23 -20.51 -6.49
N SER A 370 13.38 -20.59 -5.83
CA SER A 370 14.09 -21.88 -5.71
C SER A 370 13.26 -22.85 -4.89
N ALA A 371 13.30 -24.13 -5.24
CA ALA A 371 12.65 -25.20 -4.49
C ALA A 371 13.19 -25.35 -3.06
N ASP A 372 14.47 -25.05 -2.89
CA ASP A 372 15.18 -25.13 -1.61
C ASP A 372 15.21 -23.76 -0.88
N GLY A 373 14.78 -22.69 -1.57
CA GLY A 373 14.71 -21.33 -1.05
C GLY A 373 13.29 -20.86 -0.69
N SER A 374 13.22 -19.83 0.16
CA SER A 374 11.97 -19.15 0.50
C SER A 374 11.78 -17.81 -0.23
N GLU A 375 12.86 -17.29 -0.81
CA GLU A 375 12.88 -16.01 -1.51
C GLU A 375 12.15 -16.09 -2.86
N VAL A 376 11.42 -15.03 -3.18
CA VAL A 376 10.63 -14.93 -4.41
C VAL A 376 11.22 -13.83 -5.28
N TYR A 377 11.41 -14.13 -6.55
CA TYR A 377 12.02 -13.25 -7.53
C TYR A 377 11.05 -12.99 -8.68
N ILE A 378 11.22 -11.84 -9.34
CA ILE A 378 10.56 -11.53 -10.61
C ILE A 378 11.60 -11.09 -11.64
N ILE A 379 11.49 -11.54 -12.88
CA ILE A 379 12.35 -11.05 -13.97
C ILE A 379 11.89 -9.66 -14.39
N VAL A 380 12.79 -8.69 -14.33
CA VAL A 380 12.60 -7.31 -14.78
C VAL A 380 13.81 -6.88 -15.61
N ASN A 381 13.57 -6.42 -16.83
CA ASN A 381 14.59 -6.13 -17.83
C ASN A 381 15.61 -7.29 -18.00
N GLY A 382 15.12 -8.53 -18.00
CA GLY A 382 15.96 -9.74 -18.12
C GLY A 382 16.77 -10.11 -16.87
N LYS A 383 16.67 -9.33 -15.78
CA LYS A 383 17.38 -9.57 -14.52
C LYS A 383 16.40 -9.98 -13.42
N LYS A 384 16.79 -10.88 -12.51
CA LYS A 384 15.97 -11.24 -11.33
C LYS A 384 15.98 -10.10 -10.33
N ARG A 385 14.79 -9.69 -9.89
CA ARG A 385 14.57 -8.76 -8.80
C ARG A 385 13.99 -9.50 -7.61
N HIS A 386 14.66 -9.46 -6.46
CA HIS A 386 14.11 -10.02 -5.23
C HIS A 386 12.85 -9.24 -4.80
N ILE A 387 11.82 -9.97 -4.37
CA ILE A 387 10.61 -9.45 -3.73
C ILE A 387 10.79 -9.64 -2.22
N PRO A 388 11.17 -8.59 -1.47
CA PRO A 388 11.77 -8.72 -0.14
C PRO A 388 10.75 -9.06 0.96
N SER A 389 9.46 -9.07 0.68
CA SER A 389 8.42 -9.38 1.66
C SER A 389 7.09 -9.78 1.03
N LEU A 390 6.23 -10.44 1.80
CA LEU A 390 4.84 -10.72 1.40
C LEU A 390 4.06 -9.43 1.09
N LYS A 391 4.33 -8.35 1.82
CA LYS A 391 3.68 -7.06 1.57
C LYS A 391 4.10 -6.46 0.21
N ALA A 392 5.38 -6.62 -0.17
CA ALA A 392 5.84 -6.26 -1.51
C ALA A 392 5.21 -7.15 -2.59
N PHE A 393 5.09 -8.45 -2.32
CA PHE A 393 4.44 -9.41 -3.21
C PHE A 393 2.97 -9.05 -3.49
N GLU A 394 2.21 -8.75 -2.44
CA GLU A 394 0.80 -8.31 -2.54
C GLU A 394 0.66 -6.95 -3.21
N ALA A 395 1.55 -6.00 -2.90
CA ALA A 395 1.55 -4.67 -3.53
C ALA A 395 1.80 -4.72 -5.04
N LEU A 396 2.51 -5.74 -5.52
CA LEU A 396 2.70 -6.02 -6.96
C LEU A 396 1.51 -6.79 -7.58
N GLY A 397 0.46 -7.11 -6.81
CA GLY A 397 -0.71 -7.85 -7.29
C GLY A 397 -0.42 -9.31 -7.62
N LEU A 398 0.66 -9.88 -7.07
CA LEU A 398 1.06 -11.25 -7.34
C LEU A 398 0.25 -12.24 -6.48
N THR A 399 0.12 -13.47 -6.98
CA THR A 399 -0.50 -14.57 -6.24
C THR A 399 0.40 -15.79 -6.29
N TRP A 400 0.36 -16.62 -5.24
CA TRP A 400 1.20 -17.82 -5.16
C TRP A 400 0.99 -18.80 -6.31
N SER A 401 -0.18 -18.77 -6.96
CA SER A 401 -0.47 -19.57 -8.15
C SER A 401 0.41 -19.24 -9.35
N ARG A 402 1.00 -18.04 -9.37
CA ARG A 402 1.90 -17.57 -10.43
C ARG A 402 3.38 -17.85 -10.15
N VAL A 403 3.72 -18.26 -8.93
CA VAL A 403 5.12 -18.46 -8.53
C VAL A 403 5.59 -19.82 -9.04
N LEU A 404 6.51 -19.78 -10.01
CA LEU A 404 7.18 -20.98 -10.50
C LEU A 404 8.18 -21.48 -9.46
N VAL A 405 8.25 -22.80 -9.28
CA VAL A 405 9.29 -23.44 -8.49
C VAL A 405 10.36 -23.96 -9.45
N VAL A 406 11.61 -23.54 -9.25
CA VAL A 406 12.77 -23.88 -10.08
C VAL A 406 13.88 -24.48 -9.23
N SER A 407 14.90 -25.12 -9.83
CA SER A 407 16.09 -25.54 -9.10
C SER A 407 16.91 -24.35 -8.61
N GLN A 408 17.79 -24.58 -7.62
CA GLN A 408 18.69 -23.54 -7.10
C GLN A 408 19.61 -22.99 -8.20
N ALA A 409 20.13 -23.86 -9.07
CA ALA A 409 20.99 -23.47 -10.17
C ALA A 409 20.28 -22.58 -11.20
N VAL A 410 19.01 -22.84 -11.51
CA VAL A 410 18.20 -21.94 -12.36
C VAL A 410 17.96 -20.60 -11.67
N ALA A 411 17.74 -20.59 -10.36
CA ALA A 411 17.60 -19.35 -9.60
C ALA A 411 18.90 -18.53 -9.56
N ASP A 412 20.05 -19.18 -9.43
CA ASP A 412 21.37 -18.54 -9.33
C ASP A 412 21.82 -17.93 -10.65
N ALA A 413 21.53 -18.58 -11.78
CA ALA A 413 21.99 -18.16 -13.10
C ALA A 413 21.18 -17.01 -13.74
N ALA A 414 20.04 -16.59 -13.17
CA ALA A 414 19.40 -15.34 -13.54
C ALA A 414 20.17 -14.15 -12.93
N GLU A 415 20.56 -13.17 -13.75
CA GLU A 415 21.37 -12.01 -13.33
C GLU A 415 20.67 -11.19 -12.23
N GLY A 416 21.37 -10.84 -11.16
CA GLY A 416 20.77 -10.56 -9.85
C GLY A 416 20.32 -9.13 -9.53
N ASP A 417 20.78 -8.14 -10.30
CA ASP A 417 20.72 -6.75 -9.85
C ASP A 417 19.92 -5.85 -10.80
N VAL A 418 18.92 -5.17 -10.26
CA VAL A 418 18.07 -4.26 -11.04
C VAL A 418 18.16 -2.83 -10.54
N LEU A 419 18.02 -1.88 -11.45
CA LEU A 419 18.00 -0.46 -11.15
C LEU A 419 16.57 0.01 -10.98
N ILE A 420 16.27 0.64 -9.86
CA ILE A 420 14.95 1.21 -9.60
C ILE A 420 15.05 2.66 -9.14
N LYS A 421 14.05 3.47 -9.47
CA LYS A 421 13.86 4.81 -8.91
C LYS A 421 12.44 5.01 -8.43
N SER A 422 12.24 5.84 -7.42
CA SER A 422 10.89 6.29 -7.08
C SER A 422 10.39 7.27 -8.13
N VAL A 423 9.14 7.16 -8.57
CA VAL A 423 8.55 8.13 -9.51
C VAL A 423 8.63 9.59 -9.04
N ASN A 424 8.70 9.81 -7.72
CA ASN A 424 8.77 11.13 -7.10
C ASN A 424 10.19 11.52 -6.68
N SER A 425 11.23 10.78 -7.11
CA SER A 425 12.61 11.07 -6.74
C SER A 425 13.58 10.81 -7.90
N PRO A 426 14.55 11.69 -8.14
CA PRO A 426 15.61 11.43 -9.13
C PRO A 426 16.63 10.39 -8.64
N ALA A 427 16.62 10.02 -7.36
CA ALA A 427 17.56 9.07 -6.79
C ALA A 427 17.37 7.65 -7.38
N VAL A 428 18.45 7.07 -7.88
CA VAL A 428 18.47 5.74 -8.49
C VAL A 428 19.13 4.76 -7.53
N TYR A 429 18.53 3.58 -7.40
CA TYR A 429 18.98 2.55 -6.47
C TYR A 429 19.24 1.24 -7.21
N LEU A 430 20.36 0.60 -6.91
CA LEU A 430 20.63 -0.79 -7.27
C LEU A 430 19.97 -1.69 -6.23
N ILE A 431 19.24 -2.71 -6.69
CA ILE A 431 18.59 -3.70 -5.84
C ILE A 431 19.34 -5.01 -5.99
N SER A 432 19.95 -5.46 -4.89
CA SER A 432 20.68 -6.72 -4.82
C SER A 432 20.33 -7.43 -3.52
N GLY A 433 20.03 -8.73 -3.58
CA GLY A 433 19.68 -9.53 -2.40
C GLY A 433 18.50 -8.99 -1.58
N GLY A 434 17.56 -8.26 -2.20
CA GLY A 434 16.43 -7.63 -1.51
C GLY A 434 16.76 -6.37 -0.74
N LYS A 435 17.96 -5.80 -0.91
CA LYS A 435 18.37 -4.54 -0.30
C LYS A 435 18.57 -3.48 -1.40
N LYS A 436 18.39 -2.19 -1.05
CA LYS A 436 18.64 -1.08 -1.97
C LYS A 436 19.91 -0.32 -1.63
N ARG A 437 20.70 0.00 -2.65
CA ARG A 437 21.91 0.82 -2.56
C ARG A 437 21.74 2.04 -3.44
N HIS A 438 21.95 3.24 -2.89
CA HIS A 438 21.88 4.46 -3.69
C HIS A 438 23.08 4.55 -4.64
N VAL A 439 22.82 4.72 -5.93
CA VAL A 439 23.83 4.95 -6.96
C VAL A 439 24.12 6.46 -6.98
N LYS A 440 25.26 6.86 -6.39
CA LYS A 440 25.58 8.28 -6.18
C LYS A 440 26.30 8.92 -7.36
N ASP A 441 27.02 8.14 -8.17
CA ASP A 441 27.89 8.64 -9.22
C ASP A 441 27.69 7.87 -10.54
N PRO A 442 27.41 8.54 -11.67
CA PRO A 442 27.34 7.91 -12.99
C PRO A 442 28.62 7.22 -13.47
N SER A 443 29.78 7.57 -12.94
CA SER A 443 31.03 6.88 -13.29
C SER A 443 31.18 5.51 -12.61
N GLU A 444 30.51 5.30 -11.47
CA GLU A 444 30.39 3.98 -10.82
C GLU A 444 29.50 3.02 -11.65
N PHE A 445 28.63 3.59 -12.46
CA PHE A 445 27.62 2.91 -13.26
C PHE A 445 28.19 2.27 -14.54
N GLU A 446 28.98 3.04 -15.30
CA GLU A 446 29.60 2.58 -16.55
C GLU A 446 30.68 1.51 -16.30
N GLY A 447 31.35 1.54 -15.15
CA GLY A 447 32.36 0.54 -14.76
C GLY A 447 31.80 -0.84 -14.40
N GLN A 448 30.52 -0.91 -14.00
CA GLN A 448 29.84 -2.15 -13.56
C GLN A 448 28.99 -2.79 -14.67
N GLY A 449 29.01 -2.25 -15.91
CA GLY A 449 28.19 -2.76 -17.02
C GLY A 449 26.68 -2.53 -16.83
N LEU A 450 26.30 -1.57 -15.99
CA LEU A 450 24.91 -1.17 -15.78
C LEU A 450 24.47 -0.21 -16.89
N ASP A 451 23.20 -0.31 -17.35
CA ASP A 451 22.64 0.54 -18.41
C ASP A 451 21.51 1.43 -17.86
N TRP A 452 21.59 2.74 -18.11
CA TRP A 452 20.64 3.72 -17.58
C TRP A 452 19.24 3.53 -18.17
N SER A 453 19.14 2.86 -19.31
CA SER A 453 17.87 2.43 -19.90
C SER A 453 17.18 1.31 -19.11
N ASP A 454 17.90 0.59 -18.23
CA ASP A 454 17.33 -0.47 -17.39
C ASP A 454 16.60 0.07 -16.14
N ILE A 455 16.56 1.40 -15.91
CA ILE A 455 15.91 1.95 -14.71
C ILE A 455 14.40 1.70 -14.76
N THR A 456 13.93 0.94 -13.78
CA THR A 456 12.50 0.72 -13.56
C THR A 456 11.95 1.74 -12.55
N ALA A 457 10.93 2.49 -12.93
CA ALA A 457 10.26 3.41 -12.01
C ALA A 457 9.24 2.67 -11.12
N VAL A 458 9.32 2.86 -9.81
CA VAL A 458 8.49 2.21 -8.79
C VAL A 458 7.83 3.24 -7.85
N SER A 459 6.88 2.82 -7.02
CA SER A 459 6.36 3.70 -5.96
C SER A 459 7.41 3.92 -4.86
N GLY A 460 7.34 5.06 -4.17
CA GLY A 460 8.11 5.26 -2.94
C GLY A 460 7.81 4.20 -1.86
N SER A 461 6.57 3.69 -1.82
CA SER A 461 6.15 2.61 -0.92
C SER A 461 6.78 1.26 -1.29
N GLU A 462 6.87 0.94 -2.59
CA GLU A 462 7.56 -0.25 -3.08
C GLU A 462 9.06 -0.16 -2.76
N LEU A 463 9.68 0.97 -3.09
CA LEU A 463 11.08 1.24 -2.79
C LEU A 463 11.38 1.15 -1.28
N ALA A 464 10.40 1.44 -0.42
CA ALA A 464 10.54 1.35 1.03
C ALA A 464 10.57 -0.11 1.56
N PHE A 465 10.10 -1.10 0.78
CA PHE A 465 10.24 -2.51 1.17
C PHE A 465 11.68 -3.01 1.11
N TYR A 466 12.53 -2.34 0.34
CA TYR A 466 13.95 -2.63 0.27
C TYR A 466 14.69 -1.86 1.37
N PRO A 467 15.23 -2.54 2.40
CA PRO A 467 16.08 -1.89 3.38
C PRO A 467 17.28 -1.26 2.69
N THR A 468 17.61 -0.02 3.08
CA THR A 468 18.80 0.67 2.57
C THR A 468 20.03 0.00 3.17
N VAL A 469 20.97 -0.43 2.32
CA VAL A 469 22.34 -0.66 2.77
C VAL A 469 22.97 0.72 3.03
N SER A 470 22.85 1.20 4.26
CA SER A 470 23.59 2.40 4.70
C SER A 470 25.07 2.18 4.41
N ALA A 471 25.72 3.20 3.82
CA ALA A 471 27.14 3.30 3.49
C ALA A 471 27.96 2.05 3.85
N VAL A 472 28.27 1.26 2.83
CA VAL A 472 29.11 0.04 2.82
C VAL A 472 29.80 -0.16 4.17
N THR A 473 29.35 -1.12 4.98
CA THR A 473 30.14 -1.53 6.15
C THR A 473 30.93 -2.78 5.82
N LEU A 474 30.51 -3.62 4.86
CA LEU A 474 31.17 -4.88 4.48
C LEU A 474 31.11 -5.10 2.97
N LEU A 475 32.25 -5.36 2.34
CA LEU A 475 32.37 -5.68 0.91
C LEU A 475 33.21 -6.94 0.67
N ARG A 476 32.99 -7.61 -0.46
CA ARG A 476 33.77 -8.75 -0.94
C ARG A 476 33.96 -8.62 -2.45
N VAL A 477 35.13 -8.92 -2.98
CA VAL A 477 35.29 -8.94 -4.45
C VAL A 477 34.70 -10.22 -5.02
N SER A 478 34.00 -10.13 -6.17
CA SER A 478 33.48 -11.33 -6.85
C SER A 478 34.61 -12.34 -7.13
N GLY A 479 34.40 -13.60 -6.74
CA GLY A 479 35.43 -14.65 -6.84
C GLY A 479 36.55 -14.60 -5.79
N ASP A 480 36.61 -13.57 -4.95
CA ASP A 480 37.52 -13.47 -3.80
C ASP A 480 36.80 -13.92 -2.51
N ALA A 481 37.54 -14.57 -1.63
CA ALA A 481 37.09 -14.98 -0.29
C ALA A 481 37.28 -13.86 0.75
N LYS A 482 38.07 -12.83 0.45
CA LYS A 482 38.34 -11.73 1.39
C LYS A 482 37.12 -10.83 1.55
N VAL A 483 36.70 -10.69 2.81
CA VAL A 483 35.70 -9.71 3.23
C VAL A 483 36.41 -8.52 3.83
N TYR A 484 36.04 -7.32 3.41
CA TYR A 484 36.57 -6.06 3.92
C TYR A 484 35.46 -5.30 4.61
N PHE A 485 35.74 -4.71 5.76
CA PHE A 485 34.85 -3.72 6.34
C PHE A 485 35.30 -2.31 5.94
N ILE A 486 34.36 -1.41 5.65
CA ILE A 486 34.68 -0.01 5.33
C ILE A 486 34.39 0.87 6.54
N SER A 487 35.38 1.65 6.95
CA SER A 487 35.25 2.66 7.99
C SER A 487 36.16 3.84 7.67
N SER A 488 35.67 5.05 7.90
CA SER A 488 36.43 6.29 7.66
C SER A 488 37.07 6.37 6.25
N GLY A 489 36.42 5.78 5.24
CA GLY A 489 36.91 5.75 3.85
C GLY A 489 38.05 4.75 3.57
N GLN A 490 38.35 3.86 4.51
CA GLN A 490 39.36 2.81 4.34
C GLN A 490 38.73 1.41 4.32
N ARG A 491 39.35 0.47 3.60
CA ARG A 491 39.00 -0.95 3.61
C ARG A 491 39.86 -1.70 4.62
N HIS A 492 39.22 -2.49 5.47
CA HIS A 492 39.90 -3.26 6.50
C HIS A 492 39.58 -4.73 6.29
N TRP A 493 40.60 -5.51 5.92
CA TRP A 493 40.41 -6.95 5.71
C TRP A 493 40.01 -7.64 7.02
N VAL A 494 38.91 -8.40 6.98
CA VAL A 494 38.43 -9.28 8.04
C VAL A 494 39.02 -10.68 7.82
N PRO A 495 39.98 -11.12 8.65
CA PRO A 495 40.84 -12.25 8.32
C PRO A 495 40.26 -13.63 8.63
N SER A 496 39.17 -13.70 9.38
CA SER A 496 38.53 -14.96 9.77
C SER A 496 37.06 -14.77 10.11
N GLU A 497 36.31 -15.85 10.06
CA GLU A 497 34.93 -15.91 10.54
C GLU A 497 34.82 -15.53 12.03
N ALA A 498 35.80 -15.92 12.87
CA ALA A 498 35.82 -15.54 14.28
C ALA A 498 35.90 -14.02 14.45
N ALA A 499 36.77 -13.34 13.68
CA ALA A 499 36.89 -11.88 13.68
C ALA A 499 35.65 -11.17 13.14
N PHE A 500 34.97 -11.81 12.17
CA PHE A 500 33.72 -11.37 11.58
C PHE A 500 32.58 -11.42 12.62
N ASN A 501 32.36 -12.59 13.23
CA ASN A 501 31.32 -12.81 14.23
C ASN A 501 31.54 -11.98 15.51
N LYS A 502 32.79 -11.83 15.97
CA LYS A 502 33.15 -11.02 17.15
C LYS A 502 32.76 -9.54 17.00
N ARG A 503 32.76 -9.02 15.78
CA ARG A 503 32.35 -7.64 15.46
C ARG A 503 30.85 -7.47 15.28
N GLY A 504 30.09 -8.56 15.43
CA GLY A 504 28.64 -8.57 15.20
C GLY A 504 28.26 -8.43 13.74
N PHE A 505 29.21 -8.66 12.81
CA PHE A 505 28.92 -8.66 11.38
C PHE A 505 28.06 -9.85 11.01
N LYS A 506 27.23 -9.67 9.98
CA LYS A 506 26.36 -10.72 9.44
C LYS A 506 26.75 -10.99 8.00
N TRP A 507 26.84 -12.25 7.63
CA TRP A 507 27.25 -12.66 6.28
C TRP A 507 26.33 -12.08 5.21
N ASP A 508 25.04 -11.93 5.53
CA ASP A 508 24.03 -11.29 4.68
C ASP A 508 24.27 -9.79 4.43
N ASP A 509 25.12 -9.13 5.22
CA ASP A 509 25.43 -7.70 5.07
C ASP A 509 26.64 -7.44 4.16
N ILE A 510 27.27 -8.49 3.63
CA ILE A 510 28.38 -8.38 2.68
C ILE A 510 27.86 -8.00 1.30
N VAL A 511 28.39 -6.91 0.75
CA VAL A 511 28.13 -6.49 -0.62
C VAL A 511 29.22 -7.05 -1.54
N ILE A 512 28.83 -7.76 -2.60
CA ILE A 512 29.78 -8.20 -3.62
C ILE A 512 30.07 -7.03 -4.56
N VAL A 513 31.35 -6.74 -4.77
CA VAL A 513 31.84 -5.64 -5.62
C VAL A 513 32.92 -6.16 -6.58
N ASP A 514 33.34 -5.35 -7.55
CA ASP A 514 34.53 -5.64 -8.36
C ASP A 514 35.82 -5.10 -7.69
N GLU A 515 36.97 -5.41 -8.29
CA GLU A 515 38.27 -4.96 -7.80
C GLU A 515 38.43 -3.43 -7.82
N SER A 516 37.84 -2.76 -8.81
CA SER A 516 37.94 -1.31 -8.98
C SER A 516 37.20 -0.54 -7.88
N GLU A 517 36.04 -1.05 -7.46
CA GLU A 517 35.26 -0.52 -6.35
C GLU A 517 35.98 -0.72 -5.01
N ARG A 518 36.55 -1.91 -4.80
CA ARG A 518 37.40 -2.19 -3.63
C ARG A 518 38.58 -1.22 -3.57
N ASP A 519 39.17 -0.85 -4.71
CA ASP A 519 40.35 0.01 -4.78
C ASP A 519 40.05 1.51 -4.58
N LYS A 520 38.78 1.93 -4.61
CA LYS A 520 38.36 3.28 -4.18
C LYS A 520 38.63 3.54 -2.69
N TYR A 521 38.71 2.48 -1.90
CA TYR A 521 39.00 2.54 -0.48
C TYR A 521 40.47 2.20 -0.24
N LYS A 522 41.20 3.13 0.38
CA LYS A 522 42.60 2.88 0.76
C LYS A 522 42.65 1.74 1.78
N GLU A 523 43.65 0.88 1.63
CA GLU A 523 43.86 -0.22 2.58
C GLU A 523 44.15 0.35 3.97
N GLY A 524 43.27 0.04 4.92
CA GLY A 524 43.38 0.34 6.33
C GLY A 524 43.98 -0.83 7.11
N ALA A 525 44.20 -0.63 8.41
CA ALA A 525 44.75 -1.67 9.28
C ALA A 525 43.88 -2.94 9.29
N ARG A 526 44.51 -4.10 9.48
CA ARG A 526 43.80 -5.39 9.55
C ARG A 526 42.81 -5.42 10.71
N ALA A 527 41.66 -6.03 10.46
CA ALA A 527 40.57 -6.15 11.42
C ALA A 527 40.73 -7.39 12.31
N ASP A 528 41.68 -7.38 13.25
CA ASP A 528 41.94 -8.56 14.10
C ASP A 528 40.81 -8.90 15.08
#